data_AF-A0A5C6N8P2-F1
#
_entry.id   AF-A0A5C6N8P2-F1
#
_cell.length_a   1.000
_cell.length_b   1.000
_cell.length_c   1.000
_cell.angle_alpha   90.00
_cell.angle_beta   90.00
_cell.angle_gamma   90.00
#
_symmetry.space_group_name_H-M   'P 1'
#
loop_
_entity.id
_entity.type
_entity.pdbx_description
1 polymer ?
#
loop_
_entity_poly.entity_id
_entity_poly.type
_entity_poly.pdbx_seq_one_letter_code
_entity_poly.pdbx_strand_id
1 'polypeptide(L)'
;MWPISIYEVTLSHANRLERQVNVQVRKRLGLPRCLSSIGLYGNGVLSLPVSSLVEEYKCAKARLEMTLTESRDPFVRGAAPTLATGRKWKPSAVVAEAKTSLRHRDIVGHVQHGRNGLGMEATTPTWQKATPAERRHMVVEDVRHQEEAARCAKAVSQAQQGCWMKWEGVERRITWSELWSMESSRLSFTIRAVYDVLPSPTNLHLWYGEEPACPQCAASASLKHILVGCKISLTQGRYTWHHNQVLKYLAAEPEKRRVKINSMPPNSQPVAPWKMSFVRGGEK
;
A
#
# COMPACT_ATOMS: atom_id res chain seq x y z
N MET A 1 -1.67 -14.73 23.78
CA MET A 1 -0.41 -15.36 23.30
C MET A 1 -0.73 -16.10 22.00
N TRP A 2 0.00 -15.86 20.90
CA TRP A 2 -0.34 -16.44 19.58
C TRP A 2 -0.01 -17.95 19.54
N PRO A 3 -0.86 -18.81 18.94
CA PRO A 3 -0.59 -20.26 18.87
C PRO A 3 0.78 -20.62 18.28
N ILE A 4 1.26 -19.83 17.30
CA ILE A 4 2.55 -20.02 16.64
C ILE A 4 3.76 -19.82 17.58
N SER A 5 3.59 -19.06 18.66
CA SER A 5 4.67 -18.89 19.64
C SER A 5 4.90 -20.18 20.44
N ILE A 6 3.84 -20.95 20.70
CA ILE A 6 3.85 -22.10 21.62
C ILE A 6 4.35 -23.36 20.91
N TYR A 7 4.00 -23.55 19.63
CA TYR A 7 4.35 -24.77 18.90
C TYR A 7 5.74 -24.72 18.25
N GLU A 8 6.40 -25.88 18.18
CA GLU A 8 7.63 -26.13 17.41
C GLU A 8 7.33 -26.19 15.90
N VAL A 9 7.00 -25.04 15.33
CA VAL A 9 6.76 -24.88 13.90
C VAL A 9 8.08 -24.45 13.25
N THR A 10 8.52 -25.17 12.22
CA THR A 10 9.70 -24.76 11.43
C THR A 10 9.34 -23.63 10.46
N LEU A 11 10.34 -22.81 10.10
CA LEU A 11 10.14 -21.76 9.09
C LEU A 11 9.65 -22.33 7.74
N SER A 12 10.08 -23.52 7.36
CA SER A 12 9.62 -24.19 6.13
C SER A 12 8.11 -24.47 6.16
N HIS A 13 7.57 -24.83 7.33
CA HIS A 13 6.14 -25.05 7.51
C HIS A 13 5.36 -23.74 7.41
N ALA A 14 5.83 -22.66 8.04
CA ALA A 14 5.23 -21.33 7.93
C ALA A 14 5.18 -20.86 6.45
N ASN A 15 6.27 -21.06 5.70
CA ASN A 15 6.31 -20.77 4.26
C ASN A 15 5.28 -21.58 3.46
N ARG A 16 5.11 -22.86 3.78
CA ARG A 16 4.12 -23.72 3.11
C ARG A 16 2.70 -23.22 3.37
N LEU A 17 2.38 -22.83 4.61
CA LEU A 17 1.09 -22.24 4.95
C LEU A 17 0.88 -20.91 4.23
N GLU A 18 1.88 -20.04 4.21
CA GLU A 18 1.76 -18.76 3.50
C GLU A 18 1.52 -18.95 1.99
N ARG A 19 2.11 -19.98 1.36
CA ARG A 19 1.79 -20.32 -0.04
C ARG A 19 0.32 -20.67 -0.23
N GLN A 20 -0.29 -21.39 0.71
CA GLN A 20 -1.72 -21.72 0.65
C GLN A 20 -2.60 -20.47 0.87
N VAL A 21 -2.25 -19.64 1.85
CA VAL A 21 -2.92 -18.35 2.11
C VAL A 21 -2.86 -17.47 0.86
N ASN A 22 -1.69 -17.36 0.26
CA ASN A 22 -1.44 -16.60 -0.97
C ASN A 22 -2.34 -17.02 -2.13
N VAL A 23 -2.62 -18.31 -2.30
CA VAL A 23 -3.55 -18.80 -3.34
C VAL A 23 -4.96 -18.29 -3.07
N GLN A 24 -5.42 -18.38 -1.82
CA GLN A 24 -6.77 -17.95 -1.44
C GLN A 24 -6.95 -16.43 -1.51
N VAL A 25 -5.95 -15.67 -1.02
CA VAL A 25 -5.94 -14.21 -1.07
C VAL A 25 -5.98 -13.72 -2.52
N ARG A 26 -5.12 -14.26 -3.39
CA ARG A 26 -5.13 -13.89 -4.81
C ARG A 26 -6.46 -14.23 -5.48
N LYS A 27 -7.04 -15.39 -5.19
CA LYS A 27 -8.35 -15.79 -5.72
C LYS A 27 -9.46 -14.82 -5.28
N ARG A 28 -9.50 -14.46 -4.00
CA ARG A 28 -10.50 -13.51 -3.46
C ARG A 28 -10.36 -12.10 -4.01
N LEU A 29 -9.13 -11.65 -4.22
CA LEU A 29 -8.82 -10.32 -4.75
C LEU A 29 -8.83 -10.27 -6.30
N GLY A 30 -9.12 -11.38 -6.98
CA GLY A 30 -9.10 -11.44 -8.45
C GLY A 30 -7.72 -11.15 -9.06
N LEU A 31 -6.65 -11.57 -8.38
CA LEU A 31 -5.26 -11.27 -8.76
C LEU A 31 -4.62 -12.46 -9.51
N PRO A 32 -3.77 -12.19 -10.52
CA PRO A 32 -3.12 -13.24 -11.28
C PRO A 32 -2.02 -13.93 -10.45
N ARG A 33 -1.69 -15.17 -10.82
CA ARG A 33 -0.63 -15.94 -10.14
C ARG A 33 0.77 -15.35 -10.32
N CYS A 34 0.99 -14.61 -11.41
CA CYS A 34 2.27 -13.94 -11.71
C CYS A 34 2.54 -12.73 -10.79
N LEU A 35 1.54 -12.22 -10.07
CA LEU A 35 1.73 -11.10 -9.15
C LEU A 35 2.65 -11.49 -7.98
N SER A 36 3.73 -10.74 -7.83
CA SER A 36 4.69 -10.86 -6.74
C SER A 36 4.01 -10.71 -5.37
N SER A 37 4.44 -11.47 -4.37
CA SER A 37 3.94 -11.33 -2.99
C SER A 37 4.26 -9.97 -2.37
N ILE A 38 5.21 -9.22 -2.95
CA ILE A 38 5.50 -7.82 -2.59
C ILE A 38 4.24 -6.97 -2.75
N GLY A 39 3.43 -7.21 -3.79
CA GLY A 39 2.20 -6.46 -3.99
C GLY A 39 1.06 -6.83 -3.03
N LEU A 40 1.26 -7.85 -2.20
CA LEU A 40 0.31 -8.24 -1.14
C LEU A 40 0.75 -7.75 0.24
N TYR A 41 2.05 -7.79 0.53
CA TYR A 41 2.60 -7.61 1.88
C TYR A 41 3.57 -6.43 2.02
N GLY A 42 3.99 -5.81 0.92
CA GLY A 42 4.96 -4.71 0.92
C GLY A 42 4.34 -3.36 1.21
N ASN A 43 5.13 -2.47 1.81
CA ASN A 43 4.77 -1.07 2.06
C ASN A 43 5.24 -0.16 0.92
N GLY A 44 4.77 -0.45 -0.30
CA GLY A 44 5.08 0.34 -1.50
C GLY A 44 4.06 1.42 -1.81
N VAL A 45 4.01 1.83 -3.08
CA VAL A 45 3.00 2.76 -3.63
C VAL A 45 1.57 2.35 -3.28
N LEU A 46 1.29 1.04 -3.23
CA LEU A 46 0.01 0.51 -2.78
C LEU A 46 0.26 -0.49 -1.65
N SER A 47 -0.16 -0.14 -0.44
CA SER A 47 -0.14 -1.05 0.71
C SER A 47 -1.53 -1.61 0.98
N LEU A 48 -1.61 -2.94 1.09
CA LEU A 48 -2.83 -3.65 1.47
C LEU A 48 -2.83 -3.90 2.98
N PRO A 49 -4.00 -4.04 3.62
CA PRO A 49 -4.08 -4.27 5.05
C PRO A 49 -3.82 -5.75 5.42
N VAL A 50 -3.01 -6.46 4.63
CA VAL A 50 -2.73 -7.89 4.78
C VAL A 50 -1.30 -8.09 5.23
N SER A 51 -1.11 -8.77 6.35
CA SER A 51 0.22 -9.10 6.88
C SER A 51 0.73 -10.44 6.33
N SER A 52 2.04 -10.54 6.12
CA SER A 52 2.70 -11.81 5.81
C SER A 52 2.65 -12.74 7.02
N LEU A 53 2.23 -14.00 6.81
CA LEU A 53 2.23 -15.01 7.86
C LEU A 53 3.66 -15.35 8.30
N VAL A 54 4.59 -15.39 7.35
CA VAL A 54 6.00 -15.67 7.62
C VAL A 54 6.63 -14.53 8.43
N GLU A 55 6.32 -13.28 8.10
CA GLU A 55 6.77 -12.12 8.87
C GLU A 55 6.25 -12.13 10.30
N GLU A 56 4.95 -12.35 10.49
CA GLU A 56 4.37 -12.45 11.84
C GLU A 56 4.93 -13.64 12.62
N TYR A 57 5.19 -14.77 11.95
CA TYR A 57 5.91 -15.90 12.53
C TYR A 57 7.32 -15.50 13.01
N LYS A 58 8.09 -14.80 12.18
CA LYS A 58 9.46 -14.35 12.53
C LYS A 58 9.43 -13.39 13.70
N CYS A 59 8.54 -12.40 13.68
CA CYS A 59 8.33 -11.44 14.76
C CYS A 59 7.93 -12.13 16.07
N ALA A 60 7.01 -13.10 16.02
CA ALA A 60 6.58 -13.84 17.19
C ALA A 60 7.72 -14.68 17.79
N LYS A 61 8.53 -15.35 16.97
CA LYS A 61 9.68 -16.14 17.44
C LYS A 61 10.81 -15.25 17.97
N ALA A 62 11.11 -14.11 17.33
CA ALA A 62 12.07 -13.13 17.85
C ALA A 62 11.63 -12.55 19.19
N ARG A 63 10.34 -12.23 19.33
CA ARG A 63 9.76 -11.77 20.61
C ARG A 63 9.88 -12.83 21.69
N LEU A 64 9.55 -14.09 21.38
CA LEU A 64 9.64 -15.21 22.32
C LEU A 64 11.08 -15.44 22.77
N GLU A 65 12.05 -15.42 21.85
CA GLU A 65 13.47 -15.54 22.15
C GLU A 65 13.90 -14.50 23.20
N MET A 66 13.53 -13.24 23.00
CA MET A 66 13.83 -12.18 23.97
C MET A 66 13.08 -12.38 25.29
N THR A 67 11.83 -12.82 25.27
CA THR A 67 11.06 -13.07 26.51
C THR A 67 11.70 -14.16 27.36
N LEU A 68 12.25 -15.20 26.75
CA LEU A 68 12.93 -16.30 27.46
C LEU A 68 14.33 -15.89 27.92
N THR A 69 15.15 -15.34 27.02
CA THR A 69 16.55 -15.00 27.30
C THR A 69 16.71 -13.79 28.22
N GLU A 70 15.75 -12.86 28.20
CA GLU A 70 15.74 -11.65 29.04
C GLU A 70 14.65 -11.73 30.13
N SER A 71 14.22 -12.93 30.50
CA SER A 71 13.27 -13.12 31.60
C SER A 71 13.83 -12.55 32.91
N ARG A 72 12.94 -11.98 33.73
CA ARG A 72 13.26 -11.56 35.10
C ARG A 72 13.52 -12.75 36.01
N ASP A 73 12.93 -13.89 35.68
CA ASP A 73 13.12 -15.14 36.42
C ASP A 73 14.43 -15.82 35.99
N PRO A 74 15.41 -15.97 36.91
CA PRO A 74 16.68 -16.63 36.60
C PRO A 74 16.51 -18.09 36.16
N PHE A 75 15.49 -18.80 36.65
CA PHE A 75 15.24 -20.19 36.28
C PHE A 75 14.79 -20.28 34.82
N VAL A 76 13.84 -19.43 34.42
CA VAL A 76 13.37 -19.36 33.02
C VAL A 76 14.51 -19.01 32.08
N ARG A 77 15.38 -18.06 32.48
CA ARG A 77 16.55 -17.67 31.69
C ARG A 77 17.59 -18.80 31.59
N GLY A 78 17.83 -19.50 32.69
CA GLY A 78 18.79 -20.62 32.74
C GLY A 78 18.30 -21.87 31.98
N ALA A 79 16.99 -22.08 31.94
CA ALA A 79 16.35 -23.20 31.25
C ALA A 79 15.80 -22.84 29.85
N ALA A 80 16.12 -21.66 29.32
CA ALA A 80 15.58 -21.17 28.05
C ALA A 80 15.92 -22.14 26.90
N PRO A 81 14.93 -22.81 26.28
CA PRO A 81 15.20 -23.76 25.22
C PRO A 81 15.63 -23.04 23.95
N THR A 82 16.47 -23.69 23.15
CA THR A 82 16.72 -23.22 21.78
C THR A 82 15.46 -23.41 20.94
N LEU A 83 14.90 -22.32 20.40
CA LEU A 83 13.66 -22.39 19.64
C LEU A 83 13.81 -23.22 18.36
N ALA A 84 13.04 -24.31 18.27
CA ALA A 84 13.01 -25.25 17.14
C ALA A 84 12.37 -24.63 15.88
N THR A 85 13.14 -23.81 15.16
CA THR A 85 12.70 -23.07 13.96
C THR A 85 13.26 -23.62 12.65
N GLY A 86 14.05 -24.70 12.74
CA GLY A 86 14.72 -25.37 11.62
C GLY A 86 16.17 -24.90 11.43
N ARG A 87 16.80 -25.35 10.33
CA ARG A 87 18.23 -25.03 10.06
C ARG A 87 18.45 -23.70 9.34
N LYS A 88 17.48 -23.27 8.53
CA LYS A 88 17.62 -22.12 7.61
C LYS A 88 17.55 -20.75 8.29
N TRP A 89 16.94 -20.67 9.47
CA TRP A 89 16.64 -19.42 10.13
C TRP A 89 16.61 -19.65 11.63
N LYS A 90 17.24 -18.74 12.39
CA LYS A 90 17.39 -18.85 13.84
C LYS A 90 16.99 -17.54 14.51
N PRO A 91 16.03 -17.54 15.45
CA PRO A 91 15.60 -16.35 16.19
C PRO A 91 16.76 -15.65 16.91
N SER A 92 17.65 -16.40 17.55
CA SER A 92 18.77 -15.86 18.30
C SER A 92 19.71 -15.01 17.43
N ALA A 93 20.01 -15.48 16.21
CA ALA A 93 20.83 -14.75 15.25
C ALA A 93 20.15 -13.45 14.79
N VAL A 94 18.87 -13.51 14.46
CA VAL A 94 18.08 -12.35 14.03
C VAL A 94 17.93 -11.32 15.15
N VAL A 95 17.70 -11.76 16.38
CA VAL A 95 17.64 -10.87 17.55
C VAL A 95 19.00 -10.22 17.80
N ALA A 96 20.11 -10.95 17.62
CA ALA A 96 21.45 -10.38 17.76
C ALA A 96 21.76 -9.35 16.68
N GLU A 97 21.40 -9.63 15.42
CA GLU A 97 21.52 -8.71 14.30
C GLU A 97 20.68 -7.44 14.53
N ALA A 98 19.41 -7.60 14.90
CA ALA A 98 18.51 -6.48 15.21
C ALA A 98 19.03 -5.62 16.37
N LYS A 99 19.53 -6.24 17.45
CA LYS A 99 20.17 -5.50 18.55
C LYS A 99 21.39 -4.72 18.07
N THR A 100 22.16 -5.27 17.13
CA THR A 100 23.34 -4.61 16.57
C THR A 100 22.94 -3.43 15.68
N SER A 101 21.94 -3.60 14.82
CA SER A 101 21.30 -2.53 14.03
C SER A 101 20.83 -1.37 14.92
N LEU A 102 20.10 -1.69 16.00
CA LEU A 102 19.60 -0.68 16.93
C LEU A 102 20.71 0.04 17.68
N ARG A 103 21.78 -0.65 18.08
CA ARG A 103 22.98 -0.02 18.67
C ARG A 103 23.69 0.88 17.66
N HIS A 104 23.78 0.45 16.40
CA HIS A 104 24.34 1.29 15.35
C HIS A 104 23.51 2.56 15.14
N ARG A 105 22.18 2.44 15.17
CA ARG A 105 21.27 3.59 15.10
C ARG A 105 21.45 4.57 16.27
N ASP A 106 21.71 4.06 17.47
CA ASP A 106 22.05 4.91 18.63
C ASP A 106 23.36 5.69 18.43
N ILE A 107 24.35 5.10 17.75
CA ILE A 107 25.64 5.76 17.44
C ILE A 107 25.46 6.83 16.37
N VAL A 108 24.73 6.49 15.30
CA VAL A 108 24.44 7.43 14.21
C VAL A 108 23.57 8.59 14.70
N GLY A 109 22.69 8.33 15.67
CA GLY A 109 21.77 9.31 16.22
C GLY A 109 20.63 9.63 15.25
N HIS A 110 19.95 10.76 15.50
CA HIS A 110 18.88 11.22 14.62
C HIS A 110 19.48 11.85 13.36
N VAL A 111 19.14 11.28 12.21
CA VAL A 111 19.51 11.80 10.89
C VAL A 111 18.40 12.67 10.33
N GLN A 112 18.75 13.53 9.38
CA GLN A 112 17.79 14.32 8.63
C GLN A 112 16.98 13.40 7.70
N HIS A 113 15.66 13.37 7.86
CA HIS A 113 14.77 12.70 6.92
C HIS A 113 14.09 13.72 5.99
N GLY A 114 14.36 13.58 4.68
CA GLY A 114 13.81 14.45 3.65
C GLY A 114 14.21 15.93 3.85
N ARG A 115 13.23 16.82 3.78
CA ARG A 115 13.42 18.27 3.96
C ARG A 115 13.21 18.74 5.41
N ASN A 116 12.92 17.82 6.34
CA ASN A 116 12.73 18.18 7.75
C ASN A 116 14.08 18.53 8.37
N GLY A 117 14.11 19.51 9.29
CA GLY A 117 15.32 19.83 10.04
C GLY A 117 15.72 18.74 11.03
N LEU A 118 16.99 18.75 11.47
CA LEU A 118 17.48 17.87 12.53
C LEU A 118 16.63 18.06 13.81
N GLY A 119 16.15 16.97 14.39
CA GLY A 119 15.35 17.00 15.63
C GLY A 119 13.85 17.24 15.46
N MET A 120 13.33 17.29 14.23
CA MET A 120 11.89 17.42 13.95
C MET A 120 11.09 16.12 14.16
N GLU A 121 11.76 14.96 14.21
CA GLU A 121 11.08 13.68 14.37
C GLU A 121 10.80 13.37 15.85
N ALA A 122 9.70 12.66 16.09
CA ALA A 122 9.32 12.22 17.43
C ALA A 122 10.47 11.43 18.08
N THR A 123 10.78 11.78 19.33
CA THR A 123 11.86 11.17 20.10
C THR A 123 11.45 9.74 20.48
N THR A 124 11.69 8.78 19.59
CA THR A 124 11.70 7.37 19.99
C THR A 124 12.85 7.18 20.98
N PRO A 125 12.65 6.45 22.09
CA PRO A 125 13.72 6.22 23.04
C PRO A 125 14.89 5.52 22.33
N THR A 126 16.11 6.00 22.60
CA THR A 126 17.32 5.31 22.14
C THR A 126 17.37 3.92 22.74
N TRP A 127 17.96 2.96 22.04
CA TRP A 127 18.05 1.57 22.51
C TRP A 127 18.67 1.47 23.91
N GLN A 128 19.68 2.30 24.19
CA GLN A 128 20.30 2.40 25.50
C GLN A 128 19.34 2.83 26.61
N LYS A 129 18.47 3.81 26.34
CA LYS A 129 17.52 4.38 27.32
C LYS A 129 16.20 3.62 27.39
N ALA A 130 15.92 2.76 26.43
CA ALA A 130 14.69 1.98 26.36
C ALA A 130 14.58 0.96 27.51
N THR A 131 13.37 0.86 28.07
CA THR A 131 12.97 -0.18 29.03
C THR A 131 12.99 -1.57 28.38
N PRO A 132 12.99 -2.67 29.15
CA PRO A 132 12.96 -4.03 28.58
C PRO A 132 11.75 -4.29 27.67
N ALA A 133 10.59 -3.67 27.94
CA ALA A 133 9.41 -3.81 27.10
C ALA A 133 9.57 -3.06 25.77
N GLU A 134 10.09 -1.82 25.82
CA GLU A 134 10.39 -1.02 24.63
C GLU A 134 11.48 -1.67 23.78
N ARG A 135 12.54 -2.22 24.39
CA ARG A 135 13.59 -2.97 23.68
C ARG A 135 13.02 -4.13 22.88
N ARG A 136 12.11 -4.92 23.46
CA ARG A 136 11.42 -6.00 22.73
C ARG A 136 10.59 -5.47 21.57
N HIS A 137 9.90 -4.34 21.76
CA HIS A 137 9.15 -3.70 20.69
C HIS A 137 10.07 -3.24 19.55
N MET A 138 11.16 -2.54 19.89
CA MET A 138 12.14 -2.04 18.93
C MET A 138 12.80 -3.17 18.13
N VAL A 139 13.16 -4.29 18.76
CA VAL A 139 13.72 -5.44 18.04
C VAL A 139 12.70 -6.04 17.08
N VAL A 140 11.45 -6.22 17.51
CA VAL A 140 10.42 -6.76 16.62
C VAL A 140 10.17 -5.83 15.45
N GLU A 141 10.20 -4.52 15.67
CA GLU A 141 10.04 -3.54 14.59
C GLU A 141 11.24 -3.52 13.65
N ASP A 142 12.46 -3.63 14.16
CA ASP A 142 13.67 -3.77 13.32
C ASP A 142 13.62 -5.05 12.47
N VAL A 143 13.11 -6.16 13.01
CA VAL A 143 12.85 -7.38 12.22
C VAL A 143 11.86 -7.13 11.09
N ARG A 144 10.77 -6.39 11.33
CA ARG A 144 9.84 -6.00 10.24
C ARG A 144 10.50 -5.12 9.20
N HIS A 145 11.31 -4.16 9.66
CA HIS A 145 12.07 -3.28 8.78
C HIS A 145 13.04 -4.06 7.89
N GLN A 146 13.73 -5.08 8.43
CA GLN A 146 14.60 -5.96 7.64
C GLN A 146 13.81 -6.77 6.59
N GLU A 147 12.63 -7.28 6.93
CA GLU A 147 11.75 -7.97 5.97
C GLU A 147 11.26 -7.02 4.87
N GLU A 148 10.92 -5.78 5.21
CA GLU A 148 10.59 -4.74 4.22
C GLU A 148 11.79 -4.41 3.34
N ALA A 149 12.97 -4.20 3.90
CA ALA A 149 14.18 -3.94 3.12
C ALA A 149 14.48 -5.07 2.12
N ALA A 150 14.29 -6.33 2.51
CA ALA A 150 14.42 -7.47 1.61
C ALA A 150 13.34 -7.46 0.50
N ARG A 151 12.11 -7.06 0.82
CA ARG A 151 11.04 -6.88 -0.18
C ARG A 151 11.35 -5.72 -1.14
N CYS A 152 11.85 -4.59 -0.65
CA CYS A 152 12.30 -3.46 -1.46
C CYS A 152 13.45 -3.85 -2.39
N ALA A 153 14.49 -4.53 -1.89
CA ALA A 153 15.60 -5.01 -2.71
C ALA A 153 15.12 -5.94 -3.83
N LYS A 154 14.17 -6.85 -3.51
CA LYS A 154 13.54 -7.70 -4.51
C LYS A 154 12.69 -6.90 -5.51
N ALA A 155 11.95 -5.89 -5.06
CA ALA A 155 11.15 -5.04 -5.94
C ALA A 155 12.03 -4.31 -6.97
N VAL A 156 13.17 -3.76 -6.56
CA VAL A 156 14.13 -3.11 -7.47
C VAL A 156 14.60 -4.04 -8.58
N SER A 157 14.78 -5.33 -8.29
CA SER A 157 15.17 -6.34 -9.29
C SER A 157 14.04 -6.72 -10.27
N GLN A 158 12.79 -6.32 -10.01
CA GLN A 158 11.64 -6.64 -10.85
C GLN A 158 11.42 -5.55 -11.89
N ALA A 159 12.01 -5.68 -13.07
CA ALA A 159 11.95 -4.65 -14.13
C ALA A 159 10.52 -4.18 -14.46
N GLN A 160 9.54 -5.09 -14.47
CA GLN A 160 8.13 -4.76 -14.72
C GLN A 160 7.39 -4.40 -13.42
N GLN A 161 7.16 -5.41 -12.56
CA GLN A 161 6.34 -5.23 -11.35
C GLN A 161 6.99 -4.32 -10.28
N GLY A 162 8.26 -3.94 -10.44
CA GLY A 162 8.98 -2.99 -9.58
C GLY A 162 9.03 -1.58 -10.15
N CYS A 163 8.41 -1.29 -11.30
CA CYS A 163 8.39 0.04 -11.89
C CYS A 163 7.83 1.14 -10.95
N TRP A 164 6.93 0.75 -10.04
CA TRP A 164 6.37 1.66 -9.04
C TRP A 164 7.41 2.22 -8.08
N MET A 165 8.59 1.61 -7.93
CA MET A 165 9.69 2.14 -7.11
C MET A 165 10.19 3.52 -7.57
N LYS A 166 9.88 3.92 -8.81
CA LYS A 166 10.25 5.21 -9.40
C LYS A 166 9.15 6.27 -9.25
N TRP A 167 8.01 5.93 -8.67
CA TRP A 167 6.87 6.84 -8.57
C TRP A 167 6.98 7.66 -7.28
N GLU A 168 6.79 8.97 -7.39
CA GLU A 168 6.87 9.90 -6.26
C GLU A 168 5.48 10.47 -5.94
N GLY A 169 5.12 10.50 -4.65
CA GLY A 169 3.90 11.16 -4.17
C GLY A 169 2.58 10.45 -4.47
N VAL A 170 2.61 9.16 -4.87
CA VAL A 170 1.42 8.37 -5.24
C VAL A 170 1.10 7.27 -4.21
N GLU A 171 1.61 7.40 -2.99
CA GLU A 171 1.40 6.39 -1.94
C GLU A 171 -0.07 6.32 -1.52
N ARG A 172 -0.64 5.12 -1.55
CA ARG A 172 -2.00 4.83 -1.13
C ARG A 172 -2.02 3.62 -0.21
N ARG A 173 -2.59 3.82 0.98
CA ARG A 173 -2.84 2.76 1.95
C ARG A 173 -4.30 2.36 1.94
N ILE A 174 -4.59 1.12 1.55
CA ILE A 174 -5.93 0.56 1.63
C ILE A 174 -6.15 0.04 3.06
N THR A 175 -7.17 0.56 3.74
CA THR A 175 -7.58 0.07 5.06
C THR A 175 -8.47 -1.18 4.93
N TRP A 176 -8.66 -1.93 6.01
CA TRP A 176 -9.61 -3.06 6.01
C TRP A 176 -11.03 -2.62 5.62
N SER A 177 -11.49 -1.47 6.10
CA SER A 177 -12.81 -0.92 5.76
C SER A 177 -12.93 -0.63 4.25
N GLU A 178 -11.91 0.00 3.66
CA GLU A 178 -11.85 0.23 2.22
C GLU A 178 -11.80 -1.08 1.43
N LEU A 179 -11.00 -2.05 1.87
CA LEU A 179 -10.88 -3.35 1.20
C LEU A 179 -12.23 -4.06 1.09
N TRP A 180 -13.06 -3.98 2.14
CA TRP A 180 -14.38 -4.61 2.20
C TRP A 180 -15.48 -3.81 1.49
N SER A 181 -15.37 -2.48 1.45
CA SER A 181 -16.37 -1.61 0.81
C SER A 181 -16.13 -1.40 -0.69
N MET A 182 -14.88 -1.54 -1.15
CA MET A 182 -14.55 -1.41 -2.56
C MET A 182 -15.13 -2.56 -3.38
N GLU A 183 -15.65 -2.23 -4.56
CA GLU A 183 -16.02 -3.22 -5.56
C GLU A 183 -14.80 -4.08 -5.93
N SER A 184 -15.00 -5.40 -6.00
CA SER A 184 -13.94 -6.38 -6.25
C SER A 184 -13.20 -6.13 -7.58
N SER A 185 -13.94 -5.74 -8.62
CA SER A 185 -13.39 -5.39 -9.94
C SER A 185 -12.45 -4.18 -9.87
N ARG A 186 -12.87 -3.13 -9.16
CA ARG A 186 -12.09 -1.91 -8.93
C ARG A 186 -10.83 -2.19 -8.12
N LEU A 187 -10.94 -3.00 -7.08
CA LEU A 187 -9.80 -3.39 -6.25
C LEU A 187 -8.78 -4.22 -7.05
N SER A 188 -9.25 -5.25 -7.75
CA SER A 188 -8.42 -6.07 -8.63
C SER A 188 -7.72 -5.21 -9.68
N PHE A 189 -8.47 -4.35 -10.37
CA PHE A 189 -7.92 -3.44 -11.37
C PHE A 189 -6.84 -2.52 -10.77
N THR A 190 -7.10 -1.91 -9.62
CA THR A 190 -6.15 -1.00 -8.95
C THR A 190 -4.83 -1.70 -8.64
N ILE A 191 -4.89 -2.87 -8.00
CA ILE A 191 -3.68 -3.64 -7.66
C ILE A 191 -2.95 -4.04 -8.95
N ARG A 192 -3.66 -4.57 -9.94
CA ARG A 192 -3.06 -5.01 -11.21
C ARG A 192 -2.44 -3.87 -12.01
N ALA A 193 -2.99 -2.66 -11.91
CA ALA A 193 -2.46 -1.48 -12.56
C ALA A 193 -1.15 -1.00 -11.93
N VAL A 194 -1.07 -0.98 -10.60
CA VAL A 194 0.15 -0.56 -9.87
C VAL A 194 1.34 -1.46 -10.19
N TYR A 195 1.10 -2.77 -10.28
CA TYR A 195 2.15 -3.76 -10.54
C TYR A 195 2.29 -4.15 -12.01
N ASP A 196 1.65 -3.43 -12.95
CA ASP A 196 1.69 -3.69 -14.39
C ASP A 196 1.43 -5.16 -14.78
N VAL A 197 0.35 -5.74 -14.25
CA VAL A 197 -0.12 -7.11 -14.54
C VAL A 197 -1.54 -7.12 -15.14
N LEU A 198 -1.95 -5.99 -15.72
CA LEU A 198 -3.12 -5.89 -16.57
C LEU A 198 -2.80 -6.40 -17.99
N PRO A 199 -3.79 -6.93 -18.73
CA PRO A 199 -3.60 -7.44 -20.08
C PRO A 199 -3.47 -6.27 -21.09
N SER A 200 -2.40 -5.48 -20.98
CA SER A 200 -2.02 -4.53 -22.03
C SER A 200 -1.43 -5.30 -23.22
N PRO A 201 -1.51 -4.80 -24.46
CA PRO A 201 -0.90 -5.47 -25.62
C PRO A 201 0.59 -5.81 -25.42
N THR A 202 1.37 -4.93 -24.77
CA THR A 202 2.76 -5.25 -24.41
C THR A 202 2.86 -6.44 -23.44
N ASN A 203 1.97 -6.54 -22.46
CA ASN A 203 1.95 -7.66 -21.51
C ASN A 203 1.46 -8.95 -22.16
N LEU A 204 0.46 -8.86 -23.04
CA LEU A 204 -0.05 -10.00 -23.81
C LEU A 204 1.01 -10.53 -24.78
N HIS A 205 1.79 -9.65 -25.41
CA HIS A 205 2.96 -10.05 -26.19
C HIS A 205 3.97 -10.84 -25.34
N LEU A 206 4.27 -10.37 -24.13
CA LEU A 206 5.18 -11.07 -23.22
C LEU A 206 4.65 -12.42 -22.73
N TRP A 207 3.33 -12.55 -22.54
CA TRP A 207 2.74 -13.78 -22.00
C TRP A 207 2.40 -14.82 -23.08
N TYR A 208 2.01 -14.36 -24.27
CA TYR A 208 1.42 -15.20 -25.31
C TYR A 208 1.96 -14.93 -26.72
N GLY A 209 2.85 -13.95 -26.92
CA GLY A 209 3.40 -13.61 -28.24
C GLY A 209 2.45 -12.83 -29.15
N GLU A 210 1.38 -12.24 -28.60
CA GLU A 210 0.43 -11.40 -29.35
C GLU A 210 1.06 -10.10 -29.89
N GLU A 211 0.38 -9.40 -30.80
CA GLU A 211 0.87 -8.13 -31.37
C GLU A 211 0.93 -7.03 -30.27
N PRO A 212 2.10 -6.40 -30.01
CA PRO A 212 2.24 -5.40 -28.95
C PRO A 212 1.71 -4.00 -29.34
N ALA A 213 1.25 -3.84 -30.58
CA ALA A 213 0.81 -2.55 -31.12
C ALA A 213 -0.57 -2.12 -30.60
N CYS A 214 -0.75 -0.81 -30.46
CA CYS A 214 -2.01 -0.19 -30.12
C CYS A 214 -3.01 -0.36 -31.27
N PRO A 215 -4.22 -0.91 -31.03
CA PRO A 215 -5.23 -1.05 -32.08
C PRO A 215 -5.70 0.27 -32.69
N GLN A 216 -5.44 1.39 -32.02
CA GLN A 216 -5.85 2.71 -32.52
C GLN A 216 -4.72 3.41 -33.28
N CYS A 217 -3.51 3.45 -32.72
CA CYS A 217 -2.40 4.27 -33.25
C CYS A 217 -1.15 3.49 -33.65
N ALA A 218 -1.20 2.16 -33.64
CA ALA A 218 -0.11 1.24 -34.00
C ALA A 218 1.21 1.35 -33.19
N ALA A 219 1.32 2.27 -32.23
CA ALA A 219 2.48 2.39 -31.34
C ALA A 219 2.50 1.28 -30.29
N SER A 220 3.66 1.00 -29.67
CA SER A 220 3.76 0.03 -28.57
C SER A 220 2.80 0.36 -27.42
N ALA A 221 1.87 -0.56 -27.15
CA ALA A 221 0.75 -0.33 -26.24
C ALA A 221 1.02 -0.87 -24.84
N SER A 222 1.87 -0.14 -24.11
CA SER A 222 2.03 -0.31 -22.66
C SER A 222 0.76 0.07 -21.89
N LEU A 223 0.67 -0.32 -20.62
CA LEU A 223 -0.44 0.09 -19.76
C LEU A 223 -0.58 1.62 -19.69
N LYS A 224 0.53 2.35 -19.54
CA LYS A 224 0.54 3.84 -19.56
C LYS A 224 0.00 4.38 -20.88
N HIS A 225 0.38 3.78 -22.01
CA HIS A 225 -0.11 4.16 -23.33
C HIS A 225 -1.64 4.00 -23.42
N ILE A 226 -2.16 2.84 -23.04
CA ILE A 226 -3.59 2.56 -23.10
C ILE A 226 -4.39 3.50 -22.19
N LEU A 227 -3.95 3.69 -20.95
CA LEU A 227 -4.71 4.46 -19.95
C LEU A 227 -4.71 5.98 -20.19
N VAL A 228 -3.59 6.55 -20.65
CA VAL A 228 -3.45 8.01 -20.76
C VAL A 228 -2.60 8.51 -21.94
N GLY A 229 -1.80 7.63 -22.58
CA GLY A 229 -0.76 8.04 -23.52
C GLY A 229 -1.11 7.93 -25.01
N CYS A 230 -2.28 7.40 -25.38
CA CYS A 230 -2.64 7.23 -26.78
C CYS A 230 -3.14 8.54 -27.39
N LYS A 231 -2.39 9.07 -28.36
CA LYS A 231 -2.71 10.33 -29.06
C LYS A 231 -4.08 10.28 -29.74
N ILE A 232 -4.42 9.16 -30.39
CA ILE A 232 -5.70 8.99 -31.09
C ILE A 232 -6.86 8.88 -30.09
N SER A 233 -6.69 8.14 -28.99
CA SER A 233 -7.70 8.07 -27.93
C SER A 233 -7.94 9.43 -27.28
N LEU A 234 -6.89 10.23 -27.13
CA LEU A 234 -6.97 11.60 -26.62
C LEU A 234 -7.75 12.52 -27.56
N THR A 235 -7.39 12.56 -28.85
CA THR A 235 -8.08 13.43 -29.82
C THR A 235 -9.54 13.04 -30.04
N GLN A 236 -9.86 11.75 -29.93
CA GLN A 236 -11.24 11.26 -29.98
C GLN A 236 -12.02 11.46 -28.67
N GLY A 237 -11.40 12.01 -27.61
CA GLY A 237 -12.06 12.27 -26.33
C GLY A 237 -12.45 11.01 -25.54
N ARG A 238 -11.78 9.86 -25.79
CA ARG A 238 -12.15 8.57 -25.16
C ARG A 238 -11.92 8.58 -23.65
N TYR A 239 -10.86 9.24 -23.18
CA TYR A 239 -10.53 9.31 -21.75
C TYR A 239 -11.57 10.06 -20.92
N THR A 240 -12.20 11.07 -21.51
CA THR A 240 -13.26 11.85 -20.86
C THR A 240 -14.65 11.34 -21.19
N TRP A 241 -14.79 10.32 -22.05
CA TRP A 241 -16.10 9.88 -22.55
C TRP A 241 -17.07 9.52 -21.42
N HIS A 242 -16.69 8.67 -20.48
CA HIS A 242 -17.59 8.26 -19.39
C HIS A 242 -17.97 9.45 -18.49
N HIS A 243 -17.00 10.29 -18.13
CA HIS A 243 -17.25 11.52 -17.38
C HIS A 243 -18.22 12.44 -18.13
N ASN A 244 -17.99 12.64 -19.42
CA ASN A 244 -18.84 13.47 -20.28
C ASN A 244 -20.25 12.89 -20.41
N GLN A 245 -20.43 11.57 -20.45
CA GLN A 245 -21.76 10.96 -20.44
C GLN A 245 -22.50 11.24 -19.12
N VAL A 246 -21.84 11.06 -17.98
CA VAL A 246 -22.44 11.38 -16.67
C VAL A 246 -22.78 12.87 -16.58
N LEU A 247 -21.86 13.75 -16.99
CA LEU A 247 -22.09 15.20 -17.00
C LEU A 247 -23.24 15.59 -17.93
N LYS A 248 -23.41 14.93 -19.08
CA LYS A 248 -24.56 15.14 -19.98
C LYS A 248 -25.88 14.83 -19.29
N TYR A 249 -25.98 13.70 -18.58
CA TYR A 249 -27.19 13.35 -17.84
C TYR A 249 -27.47 14.35 -16.72
N LEU A 250 -26.44 14.76 -15.97
CA LEU A 250 -26.59 15.77 -14.92
C LEU A 250 -26.98 17.15 -15.46
N ALA A 251 -26.43 17.55 -16.62
CA ALA A 251 -26.72 18.83 -17.26
C ALA A 251 -28.12 18.89 -17.90
N ALA A 252 -28.72 17.74 -18.25
CA ALA A 252 -30.03 17.69 -18.86
C ALA A 252 -31.14 18.23 -17.93
N GLU A 253 -31.03 18.00 -16.62
CA GLU A 253 -32.02 18.44 -15.64
C GLU A 253 -32.07 19.97 -15.43
N PRO A 254 -30.94 20.68 -15.18
CA PRO A 254 -30.95 22.14 -15.10
C PRO A 254 -31.34 22.79 -16.43
N GLU A 255 -30.97 22.19 -17.57
CA GLU A 255 -31.35 22.70 -18.89
C GLU A 255 -32.87 22.63 -19.12
N LYS A 256 -33.53 21.51 -18.75
CA LYS A 256 -35.00 21.40 -18.77
C LYS A 256 -35.66 22.49 -17.93
N ARG A 257 -35.13 22.76 -16.74
CA ARG A 257 -35.65 23.81 -15.84
C ARG A 257 -35.46 25.20 -16.44
N ARG A 258 -34.28 25.48 -17.02
CA ARG A 258 -33.97 26.74 -17.69
C ARG A 258 -34.96 27.01 -18.83
N VAL A 259 -35.18 26.03 -19.70
CA VAL A 259 -36.14 26.13 -20.81
C VAL A 259 -37.56 26.34 -20.28
N LYS A 260 -37.99 25.58 -19.27
CA LYS A 260 -39.32 25.74 -18.65
C LYS A 260 -39.51 27.15 -18.10
N ILE A 261 -38.55 27.68 -17.34
CA ILE A 261 -38.61 29.04 -16.77
C ILE A 261 -38.64 30.09 -17.89
N ASN A 262 -37.78 29.97 -18.89
CA ASN A 262 -37.71 30.94 -19.99
C ASN A 262 -38.95 30.91 -20.89
N SER A 263 -39.68 29.80 -20.93
CA SER A 263 -40.95 29.68 -21.67
C SER A 263 -42.16 30.25 -20.91
N MET A 264 -42.02 30.57 -19.61
CA MET A 264 -43.07 31.24 -18.87
C MET A 264 -43.17 32.70 -19.35
N PRO A 265 -44.39 33.27 -19.43
CA PRO A 265 -44.54 34.67 -19.75
C PRO A 265 -43.75 35.51 -18.74
N PRO A 266 -43.11 36.63 -19.17
CA PRO A 266 -42.45 37.53 -18.25
C PRO A 266 -43.44 37.90 -17.15
N ASN A 267 -43.05 37.66 -15.89
CA ASN A 267 -43.92 37.96 -14.76
C ASN A 267 -44.25 39.45 -14.80
N SER A 268 -45.49 39.79 -15.15
CA SER A 268 -45.99 41.16 -15.22
C SER A 268 -46.31 41.73 -13.84
N GLN A 269 -46.00 41.00 -12.77
CA GLN A 269 -45.96 41.59 -11.44
C GLN A 269 -44.82 42.61 -11.41
N PRO A 270 -45.09 43.88 -11.05
CA PRO A 270 -44.02 44.80 -10.75
C PRO A 270 -43.14 44.14 -9.70
N VAL A 271 -41.86 43.96 -10.03
CA VAL A 271 -40.86 43.56 -9.05
C VAL A 271 -40.94 44.63 -7.97
N ALA A 272 -41.54 44.29 -6.81
CA ALA A 272 -41.49 45.17 -5.66
C ALA A 272 -40.01 45.52 -5.48
N PRO A 273 -39.64 46.81 -5.45
CA PRO A 273 -38.23 47.18 -5.43
C PRO A 273 -37.59 46.45 -4.26
N TRP A 274 -36.71 45.50 -4.59
CA TRP A 274 -36.00 44.75 -3.57
C TRP A 274 -35.16 45.79 -2.83
N LYS A 275 -35.60 46.16 -1.62
CA LYS A 275 -34.81 46.98 -0.69
C LYS A 275 -33.64 46.13 -0.22
N MET A 276 -32.65 45.91 -1.08
CA MET A 276 -31.30 45.65 -0.62
C MET A 276 -30.73 46.99 -0.20
N SER A 277 -30.81 47.28 1.10
CA SER A 277 -29.99 48.33 1.70
C SER A 277 -28.54 47.87 1.62
N PHE A 278 -27.82 48.33 0.61
CA PHE A 278 -26.35 48.26 0.62
C PHE A 278 -25.86 49.21 1.70
N VAL A 279 -25.43 48.67 2.83
CA VAL A 279 -24.65 49.43 3.80
C VAL A 279 -23.26 49.61 3.20
N ARG A 280 -22.86 50.86 2.93
CA ARG A 280 -21.47 51.12 2.54
C ARG A 280 -20.58 50.90 3.76
N GLY A 281 -19.40 50.33 3.54
CA GLY A 281 -18.44 50.09 4.62
C GLY A 281 -18.15 51.38 5.40
N GLY A 282 -18.54 51.42 6.67
CA GLY A 282 -18.32 52.55 7.57
C GLY A 282 -19.56 53.12 8.26
N GLU A 283 -20.77 52.76 7.82
CA GLU A 283 -22.02 53.14 8.51
C GLU A 283 -22.49 52.00 9.43
N LYS A 284 -22.78 52.33 10.70
CA LYS A 284 -23.26 51.39 11.73
C LYS A 284 -24.76 51.12 11.58
#